data_AF-A0AAW1MP86-F1
#
_entry.id   AF-A0AAW1MP86-F1
#
_cell.length_a   1.000
_cell.length_b   1.000
_cell.length_c   1.000
_cell.angle_alpha   90.00
_cell.angle_beta   90.00
_cell.angle_gamma   90.00
#
_symmetry.space_group_name_H-M   'P 1'
#
loop_
_entity.id
_entity.type
_entity.pdbx_description
1 polymer ?
#
loop_
_entity_poly.entity_id
_entity_poly.type
_entity_poly.pdbx_seq_one_letter_code
_entity_poly.pdbx_strand_id
1 'polypeptide(L)'
;MAPTLWLPTSSIFLGPNIASLLSLVGLDCIFNLGATLFLLMAHSTTQSKDPNQAPKSKPPFSYKFWNMFASIIGYAIPLLLLFGSENGILLPQLQHISFLVLLGPYLLLLSVQMLTELLTWHWQSPVWLVTPVVYEAYRVLQLMRGLKLSAELNSPAWMAHTLRGLVCWWVLILGLQLMRVAWFAGFSAKARRELDNVNVLTPIS
;
A
#
# COMPACT_ATOMS: atom_id res chain seq x y z
N MET A 1 -17.91 26.43 -42.45
CA MET A 1 -18.11 27.23 -41.22
C MET A 1 -18.24 26.25 -40.06
N ALA A 2 -17.13 26.05 -39.34
CA ALA A 2 -17.04 25.07 -38.26
C ALA A 2 -17.60 25.66 -36.95
N PRO A 3 -18.42 24.93 -36.19
CA PRO A 3 -19.02 25.44 -34.98
C PRO A 3 -17.98 25.50 -33.85
N THR A 4 -18.11 26.55 -33.05
CA THR A 4 -17.37 26.91 -31.85
C THR A 4 -17.27 25.75 -30.85
N LEU A 5 -16.09 25.14 -30.75
CA LEU A 5 -15.69 24.19 -29.69
C LEU A 5 -14.48 24.74 -28.92
N TRP A 6 -14.59 26.03 -28.56
CA TRP A 6 -13.61 26.78 -27.77
C TRP A 6 -14.21 27.16 -26.42
N LEU A 7 -14.82 26.20 -25.74
CA LEU A 7 -15.03 26.33 -24.30
C LEU A 7 -13.79 25.79 -23.60
N PRO A 8 -13.20 26.55 -22.67
CA PRO A 8 -12.18 26.03 -21.77
C PRO A 8 -12.71 24.75 -21.11
N THR A 9 -11.95 23.67 -21.16
CA THR A 9 -12.30 22.38 -20.52
C THR A 9 -12.52 22.51 -19.01
N SER A 10 -12.13 23.65 -18.42
CA SER A 10 -12.41 24.04 -17.02
C SER A 10 -13.85 24.46 -16.74
N SER A 11 -14.70 24.73 -17.75
CA SER A 11 -16.07 25.24 -17.54
C SER A 11 -17.20 24.24 -17.80
N ILE A 12 -16.94 23.10 -18.45
CA ILE A 12 -17.98 22.05 -18.64
C ILE A 12 -18.04 21.13 -17.42
N PHE A 13 -16.96 21.06 -16.66
CA PHE A 13 -16.90 20.26 -15.47
C PHE A 13 -16.51 21.14 -14.28
N LEU A 14 -17.45 21.25 -13.35
CA LEU A 14 -17.14 21.23 -11.92
C LEU A 14 -16.53 19.85 -11.52
N GLY A 15 -16.54 18.88 -12.43
CA GLY A 15 -16.11 17.48 -12.28
C GLY A 15 -14.87 16.94 -13.02
N PRO A 16 -13.80 17.69 -13.39
CA PRO A 16 -12.53 17.06 -13.79
C PRO A 16 -11.92 16.42 -12.54
N ASN A 17 -12.05 17.08 -11.38
CA ASN A 17 -11.67 16.57 -10.08
C ASN A 17 -12.54 15.38 -9.66
N ILE A 18 -13.85 15.41 -9.89
CA ILE A 18 -14.77 14.31 -9.51
C ILE A 18 -14.59 13.11 -10.43
N ALA A 19 -14.47 13.31 -11.75
CA ALA A 19 -14.21 12.23 -12.71
C ALA A 19 -12.81 11.63 -12.52
N SER A 20 -11.79 12.47 -12.25
CA SER A 20 -10.46 12.02 -11.89
C SER A 20 -10.47 11.26 -10.57
N LEU A 21 -11.16 11.75 -9.53
CA LEU A 21 -11.32 11.06 -8.26
C LEU A 21 -12.03 9.72 -8.45
N LEU A 22 -13.14 9.68 -9.19
CA LEU A 22 -13.89 8.45 -9.46
C LEU A 22 -13.07 7.45 -10.27
N SER A 23 -12.28 7.92 -11.23
CA SER A 23 -11.35 7.09 -12.00
C SER A 23 -10.20 6.56 -11.13
N LEU A 24 -9.62 7.39 -10.26
CA LEU A 24 -8.60 6.97 -9.30
C LEU A 24 -9.15 5.92 -8.33
N VAL A 25 -10.29 6.21 -7.71
CA VAL A 25 -10.97 5.30 -6.77
C VAL A 25 -11.38 4.01 -7.48
N GLY A 26 -11.88 4.08 -8.72
CA GLY A 26 -12.20 2.91 -9.52
C GLY A 26 -10.97 2.04 -9.82
N LEU A 27 -9.85 2.66 -10.18
CA LEU A 27 -8.59 1.96 -10.43
C LEU A 27 -8.03 1.32 -9.15
N ASP A 28 -8.08 2.03 -8.03
CA ASP A 28 -7.70 1.50 -6.72
C ASP A 28 -8.62 0.34 -6.29
N CYS A 29 -9.91 0.40 -6.60
CA CYS A 29 -10.86 -0.67 -6.34
C CYS A 29 -10.52 -1.92 -7.14
N ILE A 30 -10.26 -1.77 -8.45
CA ILE A 30 -9.85 -2.89 -9.32
C ILE A 30 -8.53 -3.49 -8.83
N PHE A 31 -7.55 -2.65 -8.47
CA PHE A 31 -6.30 -3.13 -7.90
C PHE A 31 -6.52 -3.89 -6.59
N ASN A 32 -7.31 -3.35 -5.66
CA ASN A 32 -7.62 -3.98 -4.38
C ASN A 32 -8.34 -5.33 -4.55
N LEU A 33 -9.31 -5.40 -5.47
CA LEU A 33 -9.99 -6.65 -5.83
C LEU A 33 -9.01 -7.66 -6.42
N GLY A 34 -8.18 -7.24 -7.36
CA GLY A 34 -7.15 -8.08 -7.98
C GLY A 34 -6.13 -8.60 -6.97
N ALA A 35 -5.63 -7.74 -6.08
CA ALA A 35 -4.70 -8.11 -5.01
C ALA A 35 -5.35 -9.09 -4.02
N THR A 36 -6.59 -8.84 -3.61
CA THR A 36 -7.32 -9.75 -2.71
C THR A 36 -7.54 -11.12 -3.36
N LEU A 37 -7.94 -11.16 -4.64
CA LEU A 37 -8.10 -12.40 -5.39
C LEU A 37 -6.77 -13.16 -5.54
N PHE A 38 -5.68 -12.44 -5.84
CA PHE A 38 -4.34 -13.02 -5.91
C PHE A 38 -3.92 -13.62 -4.57
N LEU A 39 -4.13 -12.91 -3.46
CA LEU A 39 -3.81 -13.39 -2.11
C LEU A 39 -4.67 -14.59 -1.71
N LEU A 40 -5.95 -14.62 -2.09
CA LEU A 40 -6.83 -15.78 -1.87
C LEU A 40 -6.37 -17.00 -2.68
N MET A 41 -5.96 -16.79 -3.93
CA MET A 41 -5.39 -17.85 -4.78
C MET A 41 -4.04 -18.35 -4.23
N ALA A 42 -3.19 -17.46 -3.76
CA ALA A 42 -1.93 -17.82 -3.10
C ALA A 42 -2.18 -18.59 -1.79
N HIS A 43 -3.22 -18.23 -1.03
CA HIS A 43 -3.62 -18.99 0.16
C HIS A 43 -4.12 -20.39 -0.18
N SER A 44 -4.98 -20.54 -1.21
CA SER A 44 -5.51 -21.86 -1.60
C SER A 44 -4.45 -22.79 -2.19
N THR A 45 -3.44 -22.26 -2.85
CA THR A 45 -2.31 -23.04 -3.42
C THR A 45 -1.25 -23.42 -2.39
N THR A 46 -1.17 -22.71 -1.27
CA THR A 46 -0.17 -22.98 -0.21
C THR A 46 -0.73 -23.75 0.98
N GLN A 47 -2.06 -23.94 1.05
CA GLN A 47 -2.68 -24.79 2.04
C GLN A 47 -2.29 -26.26 1.77
N SER A 48 -1.40 -26.80 2.61
CA SER A 48 -0.99 -28.20 2.52
C SER A 48 -2.21 -29.11 2.63
N LYS A 49 -2.28 -30.12 1.77
CA LYS A 49 -3.35 -31.14 1.75
C LYS A 49 -3.27 -32.08 2.96
N ASP A 50 -2.17 -32.03 3.73
CA ASP A 50 -1.93 -32.84 4.91
C ASP A 50 -2.14 -32.06 6.22
N PRO A 51 -3.08 -32.47 7.09
CA PRO A 51 -3.38 -31.79 8.36
C PRO A 51 -2.27 -31.91 9.42
N ASN A 52 -1.28 -32.80 9.22
CA ASN A 52 -0.19 -33.04 10.18
C ASN A 52 1.06 -32.17 9.98
N GLN A 53 1.18 -31.45 8.85
CA GLN A 53 2.28 -30.51 8.62
C GLN A 53 1.76 -29.08 8.72
N ALA A 54 1.45 -28.65 9.95
CA ALA A 54 1.15 -27.25 10.19
C ALA A 54 2.36 -26.40 9.76
N PRO A 55 2.24 -25.54 8.73
CA PRO A 55 3.31 -24.62 8.41
C PRO A 55 3.40 -23.68 9.62
N LYS A 56 4.52 -23.72 10.36
CA LYS A 56 4.85 -22.76 11.42
C LYS A 56 5.16 -21.39 10.82
N SER A 57 4.27 -20.86 9.99
CA SER A 57 4.35 -19.54 9.39
C SER A 57 3.68 -18.51 10.31
N LYS A 58 4.11 -18.44 11.57
CA LYS A 58 3.71 -17.32 12.42
C LYS A 58 4.61 -16.13 12.07
N PRO A 59 4.06 -14.99 11.64
CA PRO A 59 4.87 -13.80 11.43
C PRO A 59 5.53 -13.39 12.77
N PRO A 60 6.82 -13.06 12.79
CA PRO A 60 7.49 -12.66 14.02
C PRO A 60 6.83 -11.40 14.59
N PHE A 61 6.62 -11.36 15.90
CA PHE A 61 5.89 -10.27 16.57
C PHE A 61 6.49 -8.89 16.30
N SER A 62 7.82 -8.79 16.23
CA SER A 62 8.53 -7.55 15.87
C SER A 62 8.15 -7.04 14.47
N TYR A 63 7.94 -7.94 13.51
CA TYR A 63 7.47 -7.57 12.18
C TYR A 63 6.06 -6.98 12.23
N LYS A 64 5.15 -7.68 12.92
CA LYS A 64 3.76 -7.26 13.11
C LYS A 64 3.67 -5.86 13.72
N PHE A 65 4.47 -5.61 14.76
CA PHE A 65 4.51 -4.34 15.47
C PHE A 65 5.03 -3.21 14.58
N TRP A 66 6.19 -3.41 13.94
CA TRP A 66 6.79 -2.38 13.06
C TRP A 66 5.91 -2.02 11.88
N ASN A 67 5.28 -3.01 11.26
CA ASN A 67 4.39 -2.80 10.13
C ASN A 67 3.13 -2.01 10.53
N MET A 68 2.51 -2.41 11.64
CA MET A 68 1.33 -1.72 12.17
C MET A 68 1.66 -0.29 12.59
N PHE A 69 2.82 -0.08 13.23
CA PHE A 69 3.29 1.25 13.61
C PHE A 69 3.53 2.15 12.40
N ALA A 70 4.16 1.63 11.34
CA ALA A 70 4.39 2.35 10.09
C ALA A 70 3.07 2.75 9.41
N SER A 71 2.08 1.87 9.39
CA SER A 71 0.74 2.15 8.88
C SER A 71 -0.01 3.19 9.72
N ILE A 72 0.08 3.10 11.06
CA ILE A 72 -0.55 4.10 11.96
C ILE A 72 0.06 5.48 11.75
N ILE A 73 1.39 5.59 11.66
CA ILE A 73 2.06 6.87 11.37
C ILE A 73 1.62 7.41 10.00
N GLY A 74 1.61 6.54 8.99
CA GLY A 74 1.17 6.91 7.64
C GLY A 74 -0.28 7.38 7.57
N TYR A 75 -1.14 6.92 8.47
CA TYR A 75 -2.53 7.39 8.60
C TYR A 75 -2.65 8.66 9.43
N ALA A 76 -1.87 8.78 10.51
CA ALA A 76 -1.91 9.90 11.44
C ALA A 76 -1.40 11.20 10.79
N ILE A 77 -0.32 11.14 9.99
CA ILE A 77 0.28 12.33 9.36
C ILE A 77 -0.75 13.09 8.49
N PRO A 78 -1.44 12.47 7.51
CA PRO A 78 -2.49 13.13 6.73
C PRO A 78 -3.63 13.71 7.57
N LEU A 79 -4.06 12.99 8.62
CA LEU A 79 -5.17 13.43 9.48
C LEU A 79 -4.80 14.65 10.32
N LEU A 80 -3.58 14.66 10.89
CA LEU A 80 -3.08 15.81 11.65
C LEU A 80 -2.95 17.05 10.76
N LEU A 81 -2.57 16.87 9.49
CA LEU A 81 -2.50 17.97 8.52
C LEU A 81 -3.88 18.48 8.11
N LEU A 82 -4.87 17.60 7.95
CA LEU A 82 -6.27 18.02 7.74
C LEU A 82 -6.77 18.83 8.93
N PHE A 83 -6.57 18.31 10.15
CA PHE A 83 -6.96 19.01 11.37
C PHE A 83 -6.23 20.35 11.53
N GLY A 84 -4.93 20.41 11.20
CA GLY A 84 -4.16 21.66 11.20
C GLY A 84 -4.65 22.68 10.16
N SER A 85 -5.12 22.21 9.00
CA SER A 85 -5.71 23.06 7.96
C SER A 85 -7.09 23.61 8.40
N GLU A 86 -7.94 22.78 8.99
CA GLU A 86 -9.27 23.19 9.47
C GLU A 86 -9.17 24.22 10.61
N ASN A 87 -8.24 24.03 11.54
CA ASN A 87 -8.00 24.96 12.65
C ASN A 87 -7.27 26.25 12.22
N GLY A 88 -6.95 26.41 10.93
CA GLY A 88 -6.27 27.60 10.40
C GLY A 88 -4.80 27.73 10.82
N ILE A 89 -4.20 26.66 11.37
CA ILE A 89 -2.77 26.63 11.74
C ILE A 89 -1.90 26.56 10.48
N LEU A 90 -2.40 25.92 9.42
CA LEU A 90 -1.73 25.79 8.12
C LEU A 90 -2.39 26.73 7.10
N LEU A 91 -1.69 27.80 6.73
CA LEU A 91 -2.07 28.66 5.61
C LEU A 91 -1.32 28.25 4.34
N PRO A 92 -1.95 28.29 3.15
CA PRO A 92 -3.36 28.53 2.85
C PRO A 92 -4.25 27.33 3.20
N GLN A 93 -5.50 27.61 3.60
CA GLN A 93 -6.50 26.57 3.87
C GLN A 93 -6.83 25.81 2.58
N LEU A 94 -6.69 24.49 2.61
CA LEU A 94 -7.06 23.64 1.49
C LEU A 94 -8.56 23.34 1.54
N GLN A 95 -9.25 23.46 0.41
CA GLN A 95 -10.64 23.00 0.31
C GLN A 95 -10.70 21.48 0.52
N HIS A 96 -11.62 21.01 1.38
CA HIS A 96 -11.79 19.59 1.74
C HIS A 96 -11.87 18.67 0.54
N ILE A 97 -12.51 19.12 -0.54
CA ILE A 97 -12.65 18.34 -1.77
C ILE A 97 -11.27 18.07 -2.39
N SER A 98 -10.39 19.07 -2.49
CA SER A 98 -9.03 18.91 -3.02
C SER A 98 -8.19 17.98 -2.14
N PHE A 99 -8.39 18.02 -0.82
CA PHE A 99 -7.75 17.09 0.11
C PHE A 99 -8.22 15.66 -0.14
N LEU A 100 -9.53 15.44 -0.27
CA LEU A 100 -10.12 14.14 -0.50
C LEU A 100 -9.71 13.55 -1.85
N VAL A 101 -9.57 14.39 -2.89
CA VAL A 101 -9.05 13.98 -4.21
C VAL A 101 -7.61 13.48 -4.11
N LEU A 102 -6.75 14.16 -3.34
CA LEU A 102 -5.33 13.81 -3.22
C LEU A 102 -5.07 12.64 -2.27
N LEU A 103 -5.70 12.66 -1.10
CA LEU A 103 -5.39 11.75 0.02
C LEU A 103 -6.47 10.70 0.27
N GLY A 104 -7.70 10.88 -0.25
CA GLY A 104 -8.76 9.88 -0.13
C GLY A 104 -8.37 8.51 -0.70
N PRO A 105 -7.88 8.44 -1.95
CA PRO A 105 -7.30 7.22 -2.54
C PRO A 105 -6.25 6.56 -1.64
N TYR A 106 -5.34 7.38 -1.08
CA TYR A 106 -4.26 6.93 -0.21
C TYR A 106 -4.78 6.31 1.10
N LEU A 107 -5.73 6.98 1.77
CA LEU A 107 -6.33 6.51 3.02
C LEU A 107 -7.17 5.26 2.81
N LEU A 108 -7.87 5.16 1.68
CA LEU A 108 -8.65 3.98 1.31
C LEU A 108 -7.73 2.77 1.12
N LEU A 109 -6.63 2.92 0.38
CA LEU A 109 -5.65 1.85 0.18
C LEU A 109 -5.02 1.42 1.51
N LEU A 110 -4.72 2.36 2.40
CA LEU A 110 -4.18 2.08 3.73
C LEU A 110 -5.17 1.30 4.60
N SER A 111 -6.46 1.63 4.50
CA SER A 111 -7.54 0.89 5.18
C SER A 111 -7.66 -0.55 4.64
N VAL A 112 -7.61 -0.74 3.32
CA VAL A 112 -7.65 -2.06 2.69
C VAL A 112 -6.42 -2.89 3.06
N GLN A 113 -5.23 -2.28 3.11
CA GLN A 113 -4.01 -2.97 3.55
C GLN A 113 -4.15 -3.43 5.02
N MET A 114 -4.62 -2.56 5.92
CA MET A 114 -4.82 -2.94 7.33
C MET A 114 -5.83 -4.08 7.47
N LEU A 115 -6.90 -4.08 6.67
CA LEU A 115 -7.90 -5.14 6.66
C LEU A 115 -7.31 -6.47 6.13
N THR A 116 -6.58 -6.42 5.01
CA THR A 116 -5.96 -7.63 4.43
C THR A 116 -4.87 -8.19 5.32
N GLU A 117 -4.08 -7.36 6.01
CA GLU A 117 -3.12 -7.83 7.01
C GLU A 117 -3.79 -8.46 8.22
N LEU A 118 -4.85 -7.84 8.75
CA LEU A 118 -5.63 -8.39 9.86
C LEU A 118 -6.23 -9.74 9.48
N LEU A 119 -6.76 -9.85 8.27
CA LEU A 119 -7.30 -11.10 7.73
C LEU A 119 -6.18 -12.13 7.56
N THR A 120 -5.03 -11.77 6.99
CA THR A 120 -3.89 -12.67 6.83
C THR A 120 -3.40 -13.19 8.18
N TRP A 121 -3.42 -12.36 9.24
CA TRP A 121 -3.09 -12.79 10.60
C TRP A 121 -4.13 -13.72 11.19
N HIS A 122 -5.42 -13.44 10.97
CA HIS A 122 -6.50 -14.30 11.45
C HIS A 122 -6.45 -15.70 10.81
N TRP A 123 -6.14 -15.76 9.52
CA TRP A 123 -6.09 -17.01 8.73
C TRP A 123 -4.71 -17.68 8.74
N GLN A 124 -3.71 -17.12 9.44
CA GLN A 124 -2.33 -17.61 9.51
C GLN A 124 -1.72 -17.95 8.13
N SER A 125 -2.06 -17.16 7.11
CA SER A 125 -1.66 -17.44 5.73
C SER A 125 -0.15 -17.22 5.53
N PRO A 126 0.56 -18.11 4.81
CA PRO A 126 1.99 -17.97 4.50
C PRO A 126 2.32 -16.79 3.57
N VAL A 127 1.29 -16.13 3.02
CA VAL A 127 1.42 -14.99 2.09
C VAL A 127 1.63 -13.65 2.83
N TRP A 128 1.79 -13.67 4.15
CA TRP A 128 1.92 -12.48 5.01
C TRP A 128 3.04 -11.51 4.62
N LEU A 129 4.07 -11.99 3.92
CA LEU A 129 5.21 -11.19 3.47
C LEU A 129 4.99 -10.50 2.12
N VAL A 130 4.12 -11.06 1.29
CA VAL A 130 3.85 -10.55 -0.07
C VAL A 130 2.80 -9.45 -0.03
N THR A 131 1.78 -9.61 0.81
CA THR A 131 0.69 -8.64 1.02
C THR A 131 1.21 -7.21 1.21
N PRO A 132 2.03 -6.89 2.22
CA PRO A 132 2.48 -5.52 2.46
C PRO A 132 3.35 -4.99 1.31
N VAL A 133 4.18 -5.82 0.69
CA VAL A 133 5.05 -5.39 -0.44
C VAL A 133 4.21 -4.93 -1.64
N VAL A 134 3.16 -5.68 -1.99
CA VAL A 134 2.28 -5.34 -3.11
C VAL A 134 1.52 -4.04 -2.85
N TYR A 135 0.96 -3.88 -1.65
CA TYR A 135 0.20 -2.68 -1.27
C TYR A 135 1.09 -1.44 -1.10
N GLU A 136 2.29 -1.59 -0.52
CA GLU A 136 3.24 -0.49 -0.35
C GLU A 136 3.81 -0.02 -1.69
N ALA A 137 4.14 -0.94 -2.60
CA ALA A 137 4.62 -0.56 -3.94
C ALA A 137 3.58 0.23 -4.72
N TYR A 138 2.32 -0.22 -4.68
CA TYR A 138 1.22 0.50 -5.33
C TYR A 138 0.94 1.86 -4.67
N ARG A 139 1.05 1.96 -3.33
CA ARG A 139 0.93 3.22 -2.60
C ARG A 139 1.97 4.25 -3.04
N VAL A 140 3.22 3.85 -3.25
CA VAL A 140 4.27 4.77 -3.74
C VAL A 140 3.88 5.32 -5.12
N LEU A 141 3.37 4.48 -6.02
CA LEU A 141 2.87 4.93 -7.33
C LEU A 141 1.69 5.90 -7.19
N GLN A 142 0.76 5.61 -6.28
CA GLN A 142 -0.39 6.46 -5.99
C GLN A 142 0.04 7.84 -5.46
N LEU A 143 1.00 7.90 -4.55
CA LEU A 143 1.56 9.14 -4.01
C LEU A 143 2.34 9.94 -5.07
N MET A 144 3.11 9.26 -5.93
CA MET A 144 3.80 9.90 -7.06
C MET A 144 2.82 10.51 -8.06
N ARG A 145 1.68 9.85 -8.28
CA ARG A 145 0.59 10.39 -9.09
C ARG A 145 -0.10 11.57 -8.38
N GLY A 146 -0.32 11.46 -7.07
CA GLY A 146 -0.83 12.56 -6.23
C GLY A 146 0.08 13.79 -6.25
N LEU A 147 1.40 13.62 -6.31
CA LEU A 147 2.35 14.73 -6.48
C LEU A 147 2.20 15.46 -7.81
N LYS A 148 1.96 14.74 -8.90
CA LYS A 148 1.68 15.36 -10.21
C LYS A 148 0.36 16.13 -10.18
N LEU A 149 -0.69 15.53 -9.60
CA LEU A 149 -1.99 16.16 -9.45
C LEU A 149 -1.93 17.41 -8.55
N SER A 150 -1.10 17.36 -7.49
CA SER A 150 -0.83 18.51 -6.60
C SER A 150 -0.25 19.70 -7.35
N ALA A 151 0.60 19.45 -8.35
CA ALA A 151 1.19 20.50 -9.19
C ALA A 151 0.18 21.09 -10.17
N GLU A 152 -0.69 20.25 -10.74
CA GLU A 152 -1.77 20.69 -11.64
C GLU A 152 -2.85 21.51 -10.91
N LEU A 153 -3.12 21.18 -9.65
CA LEU A 153 -4.13 21.85 -8.81
C LEU A 153 -3.60 23.11 -8.10
N ASN A 154 -2.36 23.54 -8.37
CA ASN A 154 -1.69 24.65 -7.67
C ASN A 154 -1.83 24.54 -6.14
N SER A 155 -1.70 23.33 -5.61
CA SER A 155 -1.85 23.10 -4.17
C SER A 155 -0.73 23.79 -3.37
N PRO A 156 -0.97 24.17 -2.12
CA PRO A 156 0.00 24.81 -1.25
C PRO A 156 1.33 24.08 -1.17
N ALA A 157 2.41 24.85 -0.99
CA ALA A 157 3.76 24.31 -0.84
C ALA A 157 3.84 23.26 0.29
N TRP A 158 3.16 23.49 1.42
CA TRP A 158 3.14 22.54 2.54
C TRP A 158 2.55 21.18 2.17
N MET A 159 1.55 21.13 1.26
CA MET A 159 0.94 19.89 0.77
C MET A 159 1.91 19.13 -0.13
N ALA A 160 2.58 19.84 -1.04
CA ALA A 160 3.61 19.24 -1.91
C ALA A 160 4.79 18.68 -1.09
N HIS A 161 5.26 19.39 -0.07
CA HIS A 161 6.32 18.90 0.83
C HIS A 161 5.88 17.69 1.64
N THR A 162 4.64 17.69 2.12
CA THR A 162 4.04 16.55 2.82
C THR A 162 4.03 15.32 1.92
N LEU A 163 3.49 15.42 0.71
CA LEU A 163 3.41 14.31 -0.23
C LEU A 163 4.80 13.76 -0.57
N ARG A 164 5.80 14.64 -0.78
CA ARG A 164 7.20 14.22 -0.98
C ARG A 164 7.73 13.47 0.23
N GLY A 165 7.46 13.98 1.43
CA GLY A 165 7.82 13.32 2.70
C GLY A 165 7.18 11.93 2.82
N LEU A 166 5.89 11.80 2.51
CA LEU A 166 5.21 10.51 2.48
C LEU A 166 5.82 9.57 1.44
N VAL A 167 6.11 10.03 0.22
CA VAL A 167 6.77 9.20 -0.81
C VAL A 167 8.10 8.67 -0.27
N CYS A 168 8.96 9.55 0.27
CA CYS A 168 10.23 9.14 0.85
C CYS A 168 10.05 8.13 1.98
N TRP A 169 9.10 8.38 2.89
CA TRP A 169 8.77 7.48 3.99
C TRP A 169 8.38 6.08 3.48
N TRP A 170 7.46 5.99 2.52
CA TRP A 170 7.00 4.71 1.99
C TRP A 170 8.04 4.01 1.13
N VAL A 171 8.89 4.73 0.41
CA VAL A 171 10.03 4.14 -0.31
C VAL A 171 11.02 3.48 0.66
N LEU A 172 11.31 4.13 1.80
CA LEU A 172 12.19 3.56 2.83
C LEU A 172 11.58 2.30 3.45
N ILE A 173 10.29 2.33 3.77
CA ILE A 173 9.60 1.15 4.31
C ILE A 173 9.62 0.00 3.29
N LEU A 174 9.28 0.28 2.02
CA LEU A 174 9.30 -0.72 0.96
C LEU A 174 10.70 -1.36 0.82
N GLY A 175 11.76 -0.54 0.86
CA GLY A 175 13.13 -1.04 0.84
C GLY A 175 13.45 -1.98 2.01
N LEU A 176 13.02 -1.63 3.22
CA LEU A 176 13.16 -2.48 4.40
C LEU A 176 12.36 -3.79 4.27
N GLN A 177 11.15 -3.75 3.71
CA GLN A 177 10.35 -4.95 3.47
C GLN A 177 11.03 -5.88 2.47
N LEU A 178 11.53 -5.34 1.35
CA LEU A 178 12.23 -6.14 0.33
C LEU A 178 13.49 -6.81 0.88
N MET A 179 14.28 -6.09 1.70
CA MET A 179 15.43 -6.68 2.38
C MET A 179 15.03 -7.83 3.30
N ARG A 180 13.92 -7.70 4.03
CA ARG A 180 13.39 -8.78 4.89
C ARG A 180 12.92 -9.98 4.06
N VAL A 181 12.22 -9.76 2.95
CA VAL A 181 11.80 -10.84 2.03
C VAL A 181 13.03 -11.62 1.55
N ALA A 182 14.06 -10.92 1.08
CA ALA A 182 15.30 -11.53 0.60
C ALA A 182 16.02 -12.31 1.71
N TRP A 183 16.04 -11.77 2.93
CA TRP A 183 16.59 -12.45 4.11
C TRP A 183 15.84 -13.75 4.42
N PHE A 184 14.51 -13.72 4.49
CA PHE A 184 13.70 -14.92 4.74
C PHE A 184 13.84 -15.98 3.65
N ALA A 185 13.91 -15.57 2.38
CA ALA A 185 14.18 -16.46 1.27
C ALA A 185 15.57 -17.11 1.39
N GLY A 186 16.59 -16.32 1.75
CA GLY A 186 17.96 -16.81 1.99
C GLY A 186 18.06 -17.82 3.12
N PHE A 187 17.39 -17.59 4.26
CA PHE A 187 17.33 -18.55 5.37
C PHE A 187 16.65 -19.85 4.98
N SER A 188 15.54 -19.76 4.25
CA SER A 188 14.80 -20.94 3.78
C SER A 188 15.64 -21.78 2.80
N ALA A 189 16.40 -21.14 1.92
CA ALA A 189 17.31 -21.82 1.00
C ALA A 189 18.49 -22.49 1.74
N LYS A 190 19.06 -21.82 2.75
CA LYS A 190 20.14 -22.38 3.56
C LYS A 190 19.67 -23.59 4.37
N ALA A 191 18.53 -23.49 5.04
CA ALA A 191 17.95 -24.60 5.80
C ALA A 191 17.66 -25.81 4.91
N ARG A 192 17.17 -25.60 3.68
CA ARG A 192 16.91 -26.68 2.72
C ARG A 192 18.20 -27.36 2.27
N ARG A 193 19.28 -26.61 2.04
CA ARG A 193 20.62 -27.18 1.71
C ARG A 193 21.22 -27.99 2.85
N GLU A 194 21.08 -27.53 4.09
CA GLU A 194 21.57 -28.30 5.25
C GLU A 194 20.81 -29.62 5.42
N LEU A 195 19.49 -29.62 5.20
CA LEU A 195 18.66 -30.82 5.27
C LEU A 195 18.96 -31.83 4.16
N ASP A 196 19.26 -31.34 2.95
CA ASP A 196 19.69 -32.16 1.82
C ASP A 196 21.07 -32.79 2.08
N ASN A 197 22.03 -32.00 2.60
CA ASN A 197 23.34 -32.52 3.00
C ASN A 197 23.27 -33.58 4.12
N VAL A 198 22.36 -33.43 5.09
CA VAL A 198 22.14 -34.43 6.13
C VAL A 198 21.57 -35.73 5.53
N ASN A 199 20.58 -35.64 4.64
CA ASN A 199 20.02 -36.82 3.96
C ASN A 199 21.04 -37.52 3.04
N VAL A 200 21.99 -36.78 2.46
CA VAL A 200 23.10 -37.36 1.68
C VAL A 200 24.13 -38.08 2.56
N LEU A 201 24.34 -37.63 3.80
CA LEU A 201 25.29 -38.23 4.76
C LEU A 201 24.72 -39.42 5.54
N THR A 202 23.39 -39.54 5.62
CA THR A 202 22.72 -40.73 6.17
C THR A 202 21.87 -41.40 5.08
N PRO A 203 22.47 -42.10 4.10
CA PRO A 203 21.70 -43.02 3.29
C PRO A 203 21.18 -44.10 4.24
N ILE A 204 19.87 -44.11 4.46
CA ILE A 204 19.19 -45.12 5.25
C ILE A 204 19.54 -46.48 4.63
N SER A 205 20.35 -47.25 5.36
CA SER A 205 20.64 -48.67 5.10
C SER A 205 19.48 -49.55 5.53
#